data_AF-A0A8J6TTG8-F1
#
_entry.id   AF-A0A8J6TTG8-F1
#
_cell.length_a   1.000
_cell.length_b   1.000
_cell.length_c   1.000
_cell.angle_alpha   90.00
_cell.angle_beta   90.00
_cell.angle_gamma   90.00
#
_symmetry.space_group_name_H-M   'P 1'
#
loop_
_entity.id
_entity.type
_entity.pdbx_description
1 polymer ?
#
loop_
_entity_poly.entity_id
_entity_poly.type
_entity_poly.pdbx_seq_one_letter_code
_entity_poly.pdbx_strand_id
1 'polypeptide(L)'
;MEKDMNYEKELNKLLADYQLHYQNLRSLHWNIKGENFFELHVKYEEWYTRALEIVDELAERLLTLGLQPISSFSGYLAESEIKENPIINDGKTGVQYILEAQQTLLKQERLILTLAADKADEGTSAFMSDLIREKEKENWMLRAWLNK
;
A
#
# COMPACT_ATOMS: atom_id res chain seq x y z
N MET A 1 9.54 5.81 -24.86
CA MET A 1 10.01 6.95 -24.03
C MET A 1 8.89 7.53 -23.16
N GLU A 2 7.88 8.24 -23.70
CA GLU A 2 6.86 8.89 -22.85
C GLU A 2 5.94 7.90 -22.09
N LYS A 3 5.53 6.80 -22.76
CA LYS A 3 4.78 5.70 -22.12
C LYS A 3 5.60 4.86 -21.13
N ASP A 4 6.92 4.91 -21.21
CA ASP A 4 7.82 4.16 -20.33
C ASP A 4 8.10 4.97 -19.06
N MET A 5 8.32 6.29 -19.19
CA MET A 5 8.40 7.20 -18.04
C MET A 5 7.12 7.17 -17.19
N ASN A 6 5.94 7.01 -17.82
CA ASN A 6 4.70 6.86 -17.06
C ASN A 6 4.67 5.57 -16.24
N TYR A 7 5.26 4.48 -16.71
CA TYR A 7 5.19 3.19 -16.03
C TYR A 7 6.13 3.08 -14.83
N GLU A 8 7.38 3.52 -15.00
CA GLU A 8 8.33 3.63 -13.90
C GLU A 8 7.79 4.57 -12.82
N LYS A 9 7.19 5.70 -13.22
CA LYS A 9 6.59 6.66 -12.30
C LYS A 9 5.46 6.05 -11.49
N GLU A 10 4.51 5.36 -12.11
CA GLU A 10 3.38 4.75 -11.39
C GLU A 10 3.84 3.64 -10.43
N LEU A 11 4.83 2.82 -10.82
CA LEU A 11 5.42 1.82 -9.93
C LEU A 11 6.14 2.46 -8.73
N ASN A 12 6.91 3.52 -8.96
CA ASN A 12 7.58 4.26 -7.89
C ASN A 12 6.59 5.02 -6.99
N LYS A 13 5.48 5.50 -7.55
CA LYS A 13 4.39 6.10 -6.77
C LYS A 13 3.75 5.05 -5.85
N LEU A 14 3.42 3.86 -6.38
CA LEU A 14 2.89 2.76 -5.58
C LEU A 14 3.87 2.36 -4.47
N LEU A 15 5.17 2.25 -4.78
CA LEU A 15 6.22 1.98 -3.79
C LEU A 15 6.25 3.05 -2.68
N ALA A 16 6.18 4.33 -3.05
CA ALA A 16 6.14 5.43 -2.08
C ALA A 16 4.90 5.37 -1.19
N ASP A 17 3.73 5.11 -1.76
CA ASP A 17 2.47 4.97 -1.04
C ASP A 17 2.49 3.79 -0.06
N TYR A 18 3.05 2.65 -0.46
CA TYR A 18 3.25 1.50 0.44
C TYR A 18 4.22 1.82 1.57
N GLN A 19 5.32 2.52 1.31
CA GLN A 19 6.28 2.88 2.35
C GLN A 19 5.64 3.80 3.41
N LEU A 20 4.86 4.79 2.99
CA LEU A 20 4.13 5.66 3.91
C LEU A 20 3.03 4.89 4.65
N HIS A 21 2.30 4.01 3.95
CA HIS A 21 1.29 3.16 4.56
C HIS A 21 1.88 2.23 5.62
N TYR A 22 3.02 1.59 5.35
CA TYR A 22 3.76 0.77 6.29
C TYR A 22 4.09 1.52 7.59
N GLN A 23 4.65 2.73 7.47
CA GLN A 23 4.99 3.53 8.64
C GLN A 23 3.73 3.98 9.42
N ASN A 24 2.66 4.33 8.71
CA ASN A 24 1.38 4.66 9.34
C ASN A 24 0.77 3.46 10.09
N LEU A 25 0.83 2.25 9.52
CA LEU A 25 0.38 1.02 10.19
C LEU A 25 1.18 0.74 11.47
N ARG A 26 2.50 0.97 11.46
CA ARG A 26 3.33 0.91 12.68
C ARG A 26 2.90 1.94 13.72
N SER A 27 2.62 3.17 13.28
CA SER A 27 2.10 4.20 14.17
C SER A 27 0.77 3.77 14.83
N LEU A 28 -0.14 3.14 14.09
CA LEU A 28 -1.38 2.58 14.64
C LEU A 28 -1.10 1.45 15.64
N HIS A 29 -0.21 0.52 15.29
CA HIS A 29 0.20 -0.59 16.16
C HIS A 29 0.75 -0.10 17.51
N TRP A 30 1.60 0.93 17.50
CA TRP A 30 2.19 1.49 18.72
C TRP A 30 1.22 2.29 19.58
N ASN A 31 0.26 2.99 18.96
CA ASN A 31 -0.51 4.01 19.65
C ASN A 31 -1.97 3.63 19.94
N ILE A 32 -2.45 2.48 19.44
CA ILE A 32 -3.81 2.01 19.69
C ILE A 32 -4.13 1.91 21.19
N LYS A 33 -5.34 2.32 21.56
CA LYS A 33 -5.89 2.25 22.92
C LYS A 33 -7.36 1.83 22.86
N GLY A 34 -7.92 1.48 24.01
CA GLY A 34 -9.34 1.14 24.17
C GLY A 34 -9.62 -0.36 24.16
N GLU A 35 -10.91 -0.71 24.15
CA GLU A 35 -11.39 -2.09 24.37
C GLU A 35 -10.92 -3.08 23.30
N ASN A 36 -10.67 -2.59 22.08
CA ASN A 36 -10.21 -3.41 20.95
C ASN A 36 -8.66 -3.51 20.89
N PHE A 37 -7.93 -3.08 21.92
CA PHE A 37 -6.47 -2.99 21.91
C PHE A 37 -5.80 -4.31 21.47
N PHE A 38 -6.13 -5.43 22.12
CA PHE A 38 -5.44 -6.70 21.87
C PHE A 38 -5.67 -7.22 20.45
N GLU A 39 -6.87 -7.06 19.91
CA GLU A 39 -7.20 -7.48 18.56
C GLU A 39 -6.51 -6.60 17.52
N LEU A 40 -6.69 -5.28 17.63
CA LEU A 40 -6.18 -4.34 16.64
C LEU A 40 -4.66 -4.22 16.69
N HIS A 41 -4.03 -4.32 17.86
CA HIS A 41 -2.58 -4.30 17.98
C HIS A 41 -1.93 -5.42 17.17
N VAL A 42 -2.41 -6.66 17.31
CA VAL A 42 -1.92 -7.81 16.55
C VAL A 42 -2.28 -7.67 15.06
N LYS A 43 -3.49 -7.19 14.75
CA LYS A 43 -3.92 -7.04 13.36
C LYS A 43 -3.11 -5.98 12.60
N TYR A 44 -2.76 -4.87 13.24
CA TYR A 44 -1.86 -3.87 12.66
C TYR A 44 -0.46 -4.43 12.38
N GLU A 45 0.02 -5.40 13.17
CA GLU A 45 1.29 -6.10 12.93
C GLU A 45 1.27 -7.01 11.71
N GLU A 46 0.19 -7.77 11.55
CA GLU A 46 -0.03 -8.55 10.34
C GLU A 46 0.01 -7.64 9.09
N TRP A 47 -0.71 -6.52 9.12
CA TRP A 47 -0.76 -5.58 7.99
C TRP A 47 0.56 -4.86 7.72
N TYR A 48 1.27 -4.36 8.75
CA TYR A 48 2.55 -3.70 8.47
C TYR A 48 3.60 -4.70 7.98
N THR A 49 3.54 -5.96 8.43
CA THR A 49 4.48 -6.99 7.98
C THR A 49 4.23 -7.29 6.51
N ARG A 50 2.96 -7.45 6.12
CA ARG A 50 2.61 -7.64 4.71
C ARG A 50 2.98 -6.43 3.85
N ALA A 51 2.74 -5.21 4.35
CA ALA A 51 3.15 -3.99 3.64
C ALA A 51 4.68 -3.92 3.43
N LEU A 52 5.47 -4.34 4.42
CA LEU A 52 6.93 -4.41 4.31
C LEU A 52 7.38 -5.39 3.22
N GLU A 53 6.76 -6.57 3.13
CA GLU A 53 7.05 -7.53 2.05
C GLU A 53 6.73 -6.92 0.68
N ILE A 54 5.57 -6.26 0.54
CA ILE A 54 5.16 -5.64 -0.73
C ILE A 54 6.11 -4.51 -1.14
N VAL A 55 6.62 -3.72 -0.19
CA VAL A 55 7.65 -2.70 -0.46
C VAL A 55 8.88 -3.33 -1.12
N ASP A 56 9.37 -4.44 -0.56
CA ASP A 56 10.54 -5.14 -1.07
C ASP A 56 10.26 -5.75 -2.46
N GLU A 57 9.14 -6.47 -2.60
CA GLU A 57 8.70 -7.05 -3.87
C GLU A 57 8.58 -5.98 -4.97
N LEU A 58 8.04 -4.79 -4.67
CA LEU A 58 7.94 -3.67 -5.62
C LEU A 58 9.32 -3.11 -6.01
N ALA A 59 10.21 -2.92 -5.04
CA ALA A 59 11.54 -2.40 -5.28
C ALA A 59 12.38 -3.37 -6.13
N GLU A 60 12.35 -4.66 -5.80
CA GLU A 60 12.99 -5.71 -6.60
C GLU A 60 12.34 -5.85 -7.97
N ARG A 61 11.02 -5.64 -8.08
CA ARG A 61 10.33 -5.65 -9.36
C ARG A 61 10.79 -4.52 -10.29
N LEU A 62 10.93 -3.31 -9.76
CA LEU A 62 11.50 -2.17 -10.49
C LEU A 62 12.91 -2.51 -11.01
N LEU A 63 13.77 -3.05 -10.15
CA LEU A 63 15.13 -3.46 -10.54
C LEU A 63 15.13 -4.58 -11.58
N THR A 64 14.23 -5.55 -11.48
CA THR A 64 14.05 -6.65 -12.45
C THR A 64 13.70 -6.13 -13.84
N LEU A 65 12.97 -5.02 -13.92
CA LEU A 65 12.62 -4.33 -15.16
C LEU A 65 13.73 -3.40 -15.66
N GLY A 66 14.86 -3.30 -14.97
CA GLY A 66 15.95 -2.37 -15.27
C GLY A 66 15.65 -0.91 -14.91
N LEU A 67 14.67 -0.68 -14.03
CA LEU A 67 14.25 0.63 -13.53
C LEU A 67 14.85 0.91 -12.15
N GLN A 68 14.81 2.17 -11.70
CA GLN A 68 15.38 2.56 -10.40
C GLN A 68 14.28 2.80 -9.37
N PRO A 69 14.25 2.06 -8.24
CA PRO A 69 13.33 2.36 -7.15
C PRO A 69 13.75 3.62 -6.40
N ILE A 70 12.77 4.43 -6.00
CA ILE A 70 12.93 5.46 -4.96
C ILE A 70 13.31 4.75 -3.67
N SER A 71 14.33 5.27 -2.99
CA SER A 71 14.89 4.65 -1.78
C SER A 71 15.17 5.65 -0.64
N SER A 72 14.63 6.87 -0.73
CA SER A 72 14.84 7.93 0.26
C SER A 72 13.51 8.42 0.81
N PHE A 73 13.47 8.75 2.11
CA PHE A 73 12.27 9.29 2.74
C PHE A 73 11.78 10.58 2.06
N SER A 74 12.69 11.47 1.67
CA SER A 74 12.32 12.69 0.93
C SER A 74 11.70 12.38 -0.42
N GLY A 75 12.17 11.34 -1.12
CA GLY A 75 11.59 10.86 -2.37
C GLY A 75 10.19 10.29 -2.16
N TYR A 76 10.02 9.43 -1.15
CA TYR A 76 8.71 8.87 -0.82
C TYR A 76 7.69 9.96 -0.45
N LEU A 77 8.09 10.92 0.38
CA LEU A 77 7.22 12.04 0.78
C LEU A 77 6.82 12.94 -0.39
N ALA A 78 7.70 13.10 -1.38
CA ALA A 78 7.43 13.89 -2.57
C ALA A 78 6.40 13.23 -3.50
N GLU A 79 6.43 11.91 -3.63
CA GLU A 79 5.63 11.19 -4.63
C GLU A 79 4.34 10.54 -4.08
N SER A 80 4.34 10.17 -2.79
CA SER A 80 3.22 9.48 -2.14
C SER A 80 1.93 10.31 -2.13
N GLU A 81 0.80 9.69 -2.48
CA GLU A 81 -0.54 10.26 -2.34
C GLU A 81 -1.05 10.12 -0.90
N ILE A 82 -0.75 8.99 -0.26
CA ILE A 82 -0.93 8.74 1.16
C ILE A 82 0.02 9.66 1.94
N LYS A 83 -0.52 10.32 2.95
CA LYS A 83 0.24 11.23 3.82
C LYS A 83 0.49 10.59 5.17
N GLU A 84 1.51 11.11 5.86
CA GLU A 84 1.76 10.74 7.26
C GLU A 84 0.55 11.11 8.10
N ASN A 85 0.10 10.17 8.93
CA ASN A 85 -0.99 10.42 9.84
C ASN A 85 -0.47 11.14 11.10
N PRO A 86 -1.29 12.02 11.71
CA PRO A 86 -1.09 12.34 13.11
C PRO A 86 -1.22 11.06 13.96
N ILE A 87 -0.83 11.12 15.24
CA ILE A 87 -1.01 9.98 16.14
C ILE A 87 -2.50 9.65 16.25
N ILE A 88 -2.88 8.47 15.79
CA ILE A 88 -4.22 7.90 15.92
C ILE A 88 -4.16 6.80 16.98
N ASN A 89 -5.00 6.93 18.01
CA ASN A 89 -5.12 5.95 19.09
C ASN A 89 -6.52 5.34 19.20
N ASP A 90 -7.49 5.86 18.45
CA ASP A 90 -8.85 5.34 18.36
C ASP A 90 -8.93 4.26 17.27
N GLY A 91 -9.47 3.09 17.62
CA GLY A 91 -9.58 1.96 16.71
C GLY A 91 -10.42 2.25 15.47
N LYS A 92 -11.54 2.97 15.63
CA LYS A 92 -12.43 3.25 14.49
C LYS A 92 -11.79 4.18 13.47
N THR A 93 -11.09 5.20 13.96
CA THR A 93 -10.31 6.12 13.12
C THR A 93 -9.17 5.40 12.41
N GLY A 94 -8.46 4.49 13.10
CA GLY A 94 -7.40 3.68 12.51
C GLY A 94 -7.89 2.75 11.40
N VAL A 95 -8.96 2.01 11.65
CA VAL A 95 -9.57 1.12 10.64
C VAL A 95 -10.14 1.92 9.46
N GLN A 96 -10.72 3.10 9.70
CA GLN A 96 -11.19 3.99 8.65
C GLN A 96 -10.03 4.46 7.75
N TYR A 97 -8.89 4.86 8.35
CA TYR A 97 -7.69 5.21 7.59
C TYR A 97 -7.21 4.05 6.70
N ILE A 98 -7.16 2.82 7.24
CA ILE A 98 -6.68 1.65 6.47
C ILE A 98 -7.59 1.42 5.27
N LEU A 99 -8.91 1.48 5.45
CA LEU A 99 -9.85 1.35 4.34
C LEU A 99 -9.64 2.41 3.25
N GLU A 100 -9.35 3.65 3.62
CA GLU A 100 -9.07 4.74 2.68
C GLU A 100 -7.72 4.54 1.96
N ALA A 101 -6.67 4.17 2.70
CA ALA A 101 -5.36 3.85 2.14
C ALA A 101 -5.44 2.68 1.15
N GLN A 102 -6.14 1.60 1.50
CA GLN A 102 -6.34 0.46 0.61
C GLN A 102 -7.09 0.84 -0.67
N GLN A 103 -8.03 1.79 -0.62
CA GLN A 103 -8.72 2.27 -1.82
C GLN A 103 -7.78 3.05 -2.75
N THR A 104 -6.90 3.88 -2.19
CA THR A 104 -5.85 4.57 -2.94
C THR A 104 -4.91 3.57 -3.61
N LEU A 105 -4.39 2.60 -2.86
CA LEU A 105 -3.51 1.55 -3.38
C LEU A 105 -4.20 0.71 -4.47
N LEU A 106 -5.45 0.28 -4.24
CA LEU A 106 -6.22 -0.53 -5.20
C LEU A 106 -6.42 0.19 -6.54
N LYS A 107 -6.62 1.52 -6.51
CA LYS A 107 -6.72 2.34 -7.73
C LYS A 107 -5.42 2.34 -8.52
N GLN A 108 -4.29 2.48 -7.82
CA GLN A 108 -2.95 2.47 -8.43
C GLN A 108 -2.59 1.10 -8.99
N GLU A 109 -2.88 0.03 -8.26
CA GLU A 109 -2.64 -1.36 -8.68
C GLU A 109 -3.42 -1.70 -9.95
N ARG A 110 -4.69 -1.28 -10.06
CA ARG A 110 -5.51 -1.47 -11.28
C ARG A 110 -4.96 -0.68 -12.47
N LEU A 111 -4.45 0.52 -12.23
CA LEU A 111 -3.78 1.31 -13.28
C LEU A 111 -2.50 0.59 -13.75
N ILE A 112 -1.65 0.16 -12.83
CA ILE A 112 -0.40 -0.54 -13.15
C ILE A 112 -0.68 -1.87 -13.84
N LEU A 113 -1.71 -2.62 -13.43
CA LEU A 113 -2.15 -3.84 -14.11
C LEU A 113 -2.48 -3.56 -15.58
N THR A 114 -3.21 -2.48 -15.86
CA THR A 114 -3.54 -2.07 -17.24
C THR A 114 -2.28 -1.71 -18.03
N LEU A 115 -1.37 -0.93 -17.41
CA LEU A 115 -0.11 -0.53 -18.05
C LEU A 115 0.85 -1.72 -18.28
N ALA A 116 0.85 -2.70 -17.39
CA ALA A 116 1.64 -3.92 -17.50
C ALA A 116 1.11 -4.79 -18.65
N ALA A 117 -0.21 -4.95 -18.76
CA ALA A 117 -0.85 -5.66 -19.87
C ALA A 117 -0.51 -5.02 -21.24
N ASP A 118 -0.57 -3.69 -21.34
CA ASP A 118 -0.18 -2.95 -22.55
C ASP A 118 1.29 -3.18 -22.97
N LYS A 119 2.15 -3.49 -22.00
CA LYS A 119 3.58 -3.79 -22.21
C LYS A 119 3.87 -5.29 -22.34
N ALA A 120 2.84 -6.15 -22.30
CA ALA A 120 2.99 -7.60 -22.19
C ALA A 120 3.90 -8.02 -21.02
N ASP A 121 3.89 -7.24 -19.95
CA ASP A 121 4.62 -7.57 -18.72
C ASP A 121 3.76 -8.46 -17.81
N GLU A 122 3.86 -9.76 -18.04
CA GLU A 122 3.11 -10.77 -17.30
C GLU A 122 3.50 -10.81 -15.81
N GLY A 123 4.77 -10.57 -15.48
CA GLY A 123 5.25 -10.64 -14.09
C GLY A 123 4.62 -9.56 -13.21
N THR A 124 4.58 -8.32 -13.69
CA THR A 124 3.89 -7.25 -12.96
C THR A 124 2.37 -7.44 -13.01
N SER A 125 1.83 -7.93 -14.12
CA SER A 125 0.38 -8.19 -14.25
C SER A 125 -0.11 -9.21 -13.22
N ALA A 126 0.63 -10.31 -13.04
CA ALA A 126 0.32 -11.31 -12.02
C ALA A 126 0.41 -10.72 -10.61
N PHE A 127 1.50 -10.00 -10.32
CA PHE A 127 1.72 -9.37 -9.02
C PHE A 127 0.58 -8.40 -8.64
N MET A 128 0.23 -7.47 -9.54
CA MET A 128 -0.86 -6.52 -9.29
C MET A 128 -2.21 -7.24 -9.12
N SER A 129 -2.46 -8.29 -9.89
CA SER A 129 -3.71 -9.06 -9.79
C SER A 129 -3.86 -9.73 -8.43
N ASP A 130 -2.77 -10.27 -7.87
CA ASP A 130 -2.77 -10.85 -6.53
C ASP A 130 -3.03 -9.80 -5.45
N LEU A 131 -2.34 -8.65 -5.53
CA LEU A 131 -2.53 -7.53 -4.61
C LEU A 131 -3.95 -6.97 -4.62
N ILE A 132 -4.56 -6.85 -5.81
CA ILE A 132 -5.95 -6.42 -5.99
C ILE A 132 -6.90 -7.38 -5.31
N ARG A 133 -6.75 -8.69 -5.56
CA ARG A 133 -7.59 -9.73 -4.96
C ARG A 133 -7.49 -9.74 -3.44
N GLU A 134 -6.28 -9.61 -2.90
CA GLU A 134 -6.02 -9.52 -1.46
C GLU A 134 -6.79 -8.33 -0.86
N LYS A 135 -6.61 -7.12 -1.41
CA LYS A 135 -7.27 -5.90 -0.92
C LYS A 135 -8.78 -5.90 -1.07
N GLU A 136 -9.35 -6.48 -2.12
CA GLU A 136 -10.80 -6.55 -2.26
C GLU A 136 -11.44 -7.35 -1.12
N LYS A 137 -10.79 -8.45 -0.72
CA LYS A 137 -11.21 -9.25 0.42
C LYS A 137 -11.04 -8.50 1.74
N GLU A 138 -9.89 -7.86 1.95
CA GLU A 138 -9.65 -7.08 3.17
C GLU A 138 -10.60 -5.88 3.30
N ASN A 139 -10.82 -5.14 2.22
CA ASN A 139 -11.76 -4.01 2.18
C ASN A 139 -13.18 -4.42 2.58
N TRP A 140 -13.63 -5.62 2.21
CA TRP A 140 -14.89 -6.17 2.71
C TRP A 140 -14.87 -6.33 4.24
N MET A 141 -13.83 -6.96 4.79
CA MET A 141 -13.69 -7.16 6.23
C MET A 141 -13.64 -5.83 7.00
N LEU A 142 -12.89 -4.84 6.48
CA LEU A 142 -12.80 -3.50 7.07
C LEU A 142 -14.14 -2.77 7.06
N ARG A 143 -14.91 -2.85 5.96
CA ARG A 143 -16.27 -2.28 5.87
C ARG A 143 -17.21 -2.95 6.87
N ALA A 144 -17.17 -4.28 6.98
CA ALA A 144 -17.97 -5.02 7.94
C ALA A 144 -17.65 -4.61 9.39
N TRP A 145 -16.36 -4.48 9.73
CA TRP A 145 -15.91 -4.01 11.04
C TRP A 145 -16.40 -2.58 11.34
N LEU A 146 -16.39 -1.70 10.33
CA LEU A 146 -16.91 -0.32 10.41
C LEU A 146 -18.44 -0.22 10.37
N ASN A 147 -19.15 -1.34 10.19
CA ASN A 147 -20.60 -1.42 9.98
C ASN A 147 -21.07 -0.57 8.78
N LYS A 148 -20.43 -0.76 7.62
CA LYS A 148 -20.70 -0.09 6.34
C LYS A 148 -20.99 -1.07 5.21
#